data_AF-A0A382LXM7-F1
#
_entry.id   AF-A0A382LXM7-F1
#
_cell.length_a   1.000
_cell.length_b   1.000
_cell.length_c   1.000
_cell.angle_alpha   90.00
_cell.angle_beta   90.00
_cell.angle_gamma   90.00
#
_symmetry.space_group_name_H-M   'P 1'
#
loop_
_entity.id
_entity.type
_entity.pdbx_description
1 polymer ?
#
loop_
_entity_poly.entity_id
_entity_poly.type
_entity_poly.pdbx_seq_one_letter_code
_entity_poly.pdbx_strand_id
1 'polypeptide(L)' 'MQVPEGYNVTLFAGEPDVRQPIGFCIDDRGRLWVAEANNYPNKKAGKKDRIIILEDT' A
#
# COMPACT_ATOMS: atom_id res chain seq x y z
N MET A 1 -8.94 -1.02 16.71
CA MET A 1 -9.06 0.18 15.85
C MET A 1 -10.28 0.96 16.33
N GLN A 2 -10.14 2.25 16.61
CA GLN A 2 -11.24 3.11 17.05
C GLN A 2 -11.40 4.24 16.03
N VAL A 3 -12.63 4.52 15.64
CA VAL A 3 -12.99 5.62 14.73
C VAL A 3 -14.17 6.40 15.29
N PRO A 4 -14.36 7.68 14.89
CA PRO A 4 -15.50 8.47 15.32
C PRO A 4 -16.85 7.83 14.97
N GLU A 5 -17.90 8.21 15.70
CA GLU A 5 -19.26 7.75 15.42
C GLU A 5 -19.68 8.11 13.98
N GLY A 6 -20.34 7.16 13.30
CA GLY A 6 -20.72 7.29 11.90
C GLY A 6 -19.65 6.88 10.88
N TYR A 7 -18.43 6.54 11.32
CA TYR A 7 -17.36 6.03 10.44
C TYR A 7 -17.24 4.51 10.52
N ASN A 8 -16.86 3.91 9.39
CA ASN A 8 -16.52 2.50 9.28
C ASN A 8 -15.12 2.34 8.67
N VAL A 9 -14.40 1.30 9.09
CA VAL A 9 -13.10 0.94 8.51
C VAL A 9 -13.16 -0.50 8.06
N THR A 10 -12.82 -0.73 6.80
CA THR A 10 -12.66 -2.07 6.21
C THR A 10 -11.22 -2.26 5.75
N LEU A 11 -10.78 -3.52 5.72
CA LEU A 11 -9.50 -3.88 5.12
C LEU A 11 -9.66 -3.86 3.61
N PHE A 12 -8.85 -3.05 2.92
CA PHE A 12 -8.77 -3.04 1.46
C PHE A 12 -7.66 -3.97 0.94
N ALA A 13 -6.44 -3.80 1.44
CA ALA A 13 -5.29 -4.61 1.05
C ALA A 13 -4.39 -4.87 2.27
N GLY A 14 -3.85 -6.08 2.34
CA GLY A 14 -2.90 -6.50 3.38
C GLY A 14 -1.84 -7.42 2.79
N GLU A 15 -1.00 -8.02 3.62
CA GLU A 15 -0.07 -9.03 3.14
C GLU A 15 -0.85 -10.27 2.62
N PRO A 16 -0.47 -10.87 1.49
CA PRO A 16 0.76 -10.67 0.73
C PRO A 16 0.73 -9.58 -0.36
N ASP A 17 -0.42 -8.94 -0.57
CA ASP A 17 -0.66 -8.02 -1.69
C ASP A 17 0.10 -6.70 -1.53
N VAL A 18 0.30 -6.24 -0.29
CA VAL A 18 1.09 -5.04 0.05
C VAL A 18 2.13 -5.37 1.12
N ARG A 19 3.38 -4.93 0.95
CA ARG A 19 4.50 -5.10 1.88
C ARG A 19 5.37 -3.84 1.96
N GLN A 20 5.72 -3.45 3.18
CA GLN A 20 6.55 -2.28 3.46
C GLN A 20 6.13 -1.00 2.69
N PRO A 21 4.83 -0.60 2.75
CA PRO A 21 4.36 0.59 2.04
C PRO A 21 4.96 1.86 2.66
N ILE A 22 5.49 2.75 1.82
CA ILE A 22 6.07 4.04 2.22
C ILE A 22 5.27 5.25 1.73
N GLY A 23 4.34 5.04 0.80
CA GLY A 23 3.46 6.08 0.27
C GLY A 23 2.45 5.50 -0.70
N PHE A 24 1.33 6.20 -0.87
CA PHE A 24 0.28 5.81 -1.81
C PHE A 24 -0.48 7.00 -2.37
N CYS A 25 -1.16 6.81 -3.50
CA CYS A 25 -2.15 7.73 -4.04
C CYS A 25 -3.26 6.97 -4.77
N ILE A 26 -4.40 7.62 -4.98
CA ILE A 26 -5.51 7.08 -5.79
C ILE A 26 -5.54 7.87 -7.10
N ASP A 27 -5.67 7.17 -8.22
CA ASP A 27 -5.79 7.81 -9.54
C ASP A 27 -7.24 8.12 -9.94
N ASP A 28 -7.40 8.76 -11.10
CA ASP A 28 -8.70 9.14 -11.68
C ASP A 28 -9.58 7.94 -12.06
N ARG A 29 -8.98 6.74 -12.14
CA ARG A 29 -9.66 5.47 -12.40
C ARG A 29 -10.02 4.73 -11.11
N GLY A 30 -9.77 5.32 -9.95
CA GLY A 30 -10.07 4.72 -8.65
C GLY A 30 -9.08 3.62 -8.22
N ARG A 31 -7.91 3.51 -8.86
CA ARG A 31 -6.90 2.50 -8.49
C ARG A 31 -5.98 3.03 -7.40
N LEU A 32 -5.59 2.16 -6.48
CA LEU A 32 -4.64 2.47 -5.41
C LEU A 32 -3.21 2.16 -5.88
N TRP A 33 -2.38 3.19 -5.96
CA TRP A 33 -0.95 3.08 -6.25
C TRP A 33 -0.18 3.06 -4.94
N VAL A 34 0.70 2.08 -4.74
CA VAL A 34 1.50 1.95 -3.51
C VAL A 34 2.98 1.82 -3.84
N ALA A 35 3.81 2.62 -3.19
CA ALA A 35 5.27 2.49 -3.23
C ALA A 35 5.75 1.61 -2.08
N GLU A 36 6.48 0.54 -2.39
CA GLU A 36 7.02 -0.41 -1.43
C GLU A 36 8.54 -0.31 -1.31
N ALA A 37 9.04 -0.27 -0.07
CA ALA A 37 10.47 -0.19 0.25
C ALA A 37 11.04 -1.53 0.74
N ASN A 38 11.00 -2.56 -0.12
CA ASN A 38 11.48 -3.91 0.20
C ASN A 38 12.99 -3.99 0.46
N ASN A 39 13.74 -2.95 0.11
CA ASN A 39 15.15 -2.85 0.47
C ASN A 39 15.38 -2.34 1.89
N TYR A 40 14.37 -1.85 2.62
CA TYR A 40 14.58 -1.35 3.98
C TYR A 40 14.79 -2.51 4.97
N PRO A 41 15.81 -2.44 5.87
CA PRO A 41 16.73 -1.32 6.11
C PRO A 41 18.01 -1.35 5.25
N ASN A 42 18.29 -2.44 4.53
CA ASN A 42 19.52 -2.60 3.76
C ASN A 42 19.41 -2.01 2.34
N LYS A 43 19.71 -0.71 2.21
CA LYS A 43 19.72 0.02 0.93
C LYS A 43 20.66 -0.54 -0.14
N LYS A 44 21.58 -1.45 0.20
CA LYS A 44 22.51 -2.11 -0.74
C LYS A 44 21.99 -3.46 -1.27
N ALA A 45 20.80 -3.90 -0.84
CA ALA A 45 20.25 -5.23 -1.14
C ALA A 45 19.73 -5.43 -2.59
N GLY A 46 20.06 -4.52 -3.51
CA GLY A 46 19.63 -4.54 -4.91
C GLY A 46 18.43 -3.63 -5.17
N LYS A 47 17.72 -3.85 -6.29
CA LYS A 47 16.50 -3.12 -6.67
C LYS A 47 15.27 -3.99 -6.41
N LYS A 48 14.80 -4.03 -5.16
CA LYS A 48 13.58 -4.79 -4.77
C LYS A 48 12.37 -3.90 -4.50
N ASP A 49 12.60 -2.59 -4.38
CA ASP A 49 11.54 -1.61 -4.26
C ASP A 49 10.68 -1.64 -5.53
N ARG A 50 9.36 -1.55 -5.36
CA ARG A 50 8.41 -1.65 -6.46
C ARG A 50 7.22 -0.74 -6.24
N ILE A 51 6.57 -0.38 -7.33
CA ILE A 51 5.25 0.23 -7.33
C ILE A 51 4.24 -0.85 -7.69
N ILE A 52 3.22 -1.01 -6.87
CA ILE A 52 2.08 -1.89 -7.16
C ILE A 52 0.83 -1.04 -7.37
N ILE A 53 -0.10 -1.57 -8.16
CA ILE A 53 -1.38 -0.94 -8.47
C ILE A 53 -2.46 -1.96 -8.10
N LEU A 54 -3.40 -1.55 -7.26
CA LEU A 54 -4.50 -2.38 -6.77
C LEU A 54 -5.82 -1.78 -7.26
N GLU A 55 -6.75 -2.63 -7.66
CA GLU A 55 -8.14 -2.26 -7.98
C GLU A 55 -9.11 -3.15 -7.20
N ASP A 56 -10.29 -2.62 -6.91
CA ASP A 56 -11.39 -3.38 -6.32
C ASP A 56 -12.09 -4.15 -7.46
N THR A 57 -12.19 -5.48 -7.35
CA THR A 57 -12.88 -6.35 -8.33
C THR A 57 -14.39 -6.33 -8.20
#